data_AF-A0A8J8A661-F1
#
_entry.id   AF-A0A8J8A661-F1
#
_cell.length_a   1.000
_cell.length_b   1.000
_cell.length_c   1.000
_cell.angle_alpha   90.00
_cell.angle_beta   90.00
_cell.angle_gamma   90.00
#
_symmetry.space_group_name_H-M   'P 1'
#
loop_
_entity.id
_entity.type
_entity.pdbx_description
1 polymer ?
#
loop_
_entity_poly.entity_id
_entity_poly.type
_entity_poly.pdbx_seq_one_letter_code
_entity_poly.pdbx_strand_id
1 'polypeptide(L)'
;MSVLTDWGADWSPPISTRLRAGVAALGIAVTAWVTGVVGIVVAGTVLRLAGVLTVPAVSALRLRSIQVGFAVFAAAFLAWRSDIDHYCKLRLPTLEDAAWIIFIPLVFAAQGVVLSPVLAALGLPHPDPVAETGHLDLAAEPLLWPAAFVGMFVFAAPAEELVYRGIIQGTLRKGFDLAGTVVIGGLLFGLMHVLVGLVTPNVGTLGALRWGMTTALPGMVWGYAYERTENLTVTAITHAMTWTVTVHELVLNLVPL
;
A
#
# COMPACT_ATOMS: atom_id res chain seq x y z
N MET A 1 17.50 7.29 -17.36
CA MET A 1 16.83 8.60 -17.51
C MET A 1 15.58 8.50 -16.67
N SER A 2 15.38 9.37 -15.68
CA SER A 2 14.18 9.32 -14.84
C SER A 2 13.00 9.86 -15.65
N VAL A 3 11.83 9.24 -15.50
CA VAL A 3 10.56 9.66 -16.14
C VAL A 3 10.22 11.14 -15.88
N LEU A 4 10.81 11.74 -14.85
CA LEU A 4 10.74 13.18 -14.59
C LEU A 4 11.15 14.06 -15.78
N THR A 5 12.04 13.61 -16.66
CA THR A 5 12.50 14.42 -17.81
C THR A 5 11.55 14.40 -19.00
N ASP A 6 10.59 13.46 -19.05
CA ASP A 6 9.67 13.30 -20.19
C ASP A 6 8.33 14.03 -20.00
N TRP A 7 8.06 14.57 -18.80
CA TRP A 7 6.86 15.38 -18.52
C TRP A 7 6.98 16.83 -18.99
N GLY A 8 7.50 17.04 -20.21
CA GLY A 8 7.68 18.36 -20.82
C GLY A 8 6.39 19.18 -20.91
N ALA A 9 6.54 20.51 -20.92
CA ALA A 9 5.48 21.52 -20.76
C ALA A 9 4.34 21.52 -21.81
N ASP A 10 4.40 20.67 -22.84
CA ASP A 10 3.41 20.62 -23.93
C ASP A 10 2.56 19.33 -23.95
N TRP A 11 2.70 18.45 -22.94
CA TRP A 11 1.95 17.20 -22.90
C TRP A 11 0.52 17.39 -22.34
N SER A 12 -0.44 17.58 -23.24
CA SER A 12 -1.87 17.68 -22.91
C SER A 12 -2.68 16.59 -23.62
N PRO A 13 -2.76 15.36 -23.07
CA PRO A 13 -3.52 14.29 -23.69
C PRO A 13 -5.01 14.67 -23.82
N PRO A 14 -5.69 14.24 -24.90
CA PRO A 14 -7.11 14.51 -25.10
C PRO A 14 -7.95 14.09 -23.90
N ILE A 15 -9.05 14.81 -23.63
CA ILE A 15 -9.94 14.49 -22.49
C ILE A 15 -10.44 13.04 -22.53
N SER A 16 -10.67 12.49 -23.72
CA SER A 16 -11.08 11.09 -23.87
C SER A 16 -10.00 10.11 -23.39
N THR A 17 -8.71 10.44 -23.57
CA THR A 17 -7.59 9.63 -23.08
C THR A 17 -7.48 9.70 -21.55
N ARG A 18 -7.59 10.91 -20.98
CA ARG A 18 -7.65 11.11 -19.52
C ARG A 18 -8.79 10.31 -18.89
N LEU A 19 -10.00 10.43 -19.45
CA LEU A 19 -11.18 9.71 -18.97
C LEU A 19 -11.01 8.19 -19.08
N ARG A 20 -10.53 7.68 -20.22
CA ARG A 20 -10.26 6.23 -20.38
C ARG A 20 -9.24 5.73 -19.36
N ALA A 21 -8.15 6.46 -19.15
CA ALA A 21 -7.12 6.08 -18.19
C ALA A 21 -7.66 6.09 -16.75
N GLY A 22 -8.43 7.12 -16.37
CA GLY A 22 -9.02 7.23 -15.03
C GLY A 22 -10.06 6.15 -14.76
N VAL A 23 -10.98 5.90 -15.70
CA VAL A 23 -11.99 4.83 -15.58
C VAL A 23 -11.32 3.45 -15.54
N ALA A 24 -10.30 3.22 -16.37
CA ALA A 24 -9.55 1.96 -16.34
C ALA A 24 -8.82 1.77 -15.01
N ALA A 25 -8.17 2.80 -14.48
CA ALA A 25 -7.49 2.76 -13.18
C ALA A 25 -8.46 2.48 -12.03
N LEU A 26 -9.64 3.12 -12.04
CA LEU A 26 -10.69 2.85 -11.06
C LEU A 26 -11.22 1.41 -11.18
N GLY A 27 -11.50 0.93 -12.39
CA GLY A 27 -11.96 -0.43 -12.62
C GLY A 27 -10.94 -1.49 -12.18
N ILE A 28 -9.65 -1.25 -12.44
CA ILE A 28 -8.54 -2.07 -11.94
C ILE A 28 -8.51 -2.06 -10.41
N ALA A 29 -8.59 -0.89 -9.77
CA ALA A 29 -8.57 -0.77 -8.31
C ALA A 29 -9.73 -1.52 -7.66
N VAL A 30 -10.95 -1.36 -8.18
CA VAL A 30 -12.14 -2.09 -7.71
C VAL A 30 -11.99 -3.59 -7.92
N THR A 31 -11.50 -4.03 -9.08
CA THR A 31 -11.29 -5.46 -9.36
C THR A 31 -10.23 -6.05 -8.42
N ALA A 32 -9.10 -5.36 -8.24
CA ALA A 32 -8.07 -5.76 -7.30
C ALA A 32 -8.61 -5.86 -5.87
N TRP A 33 -9.40 -4.88 -5.42
CA TRP A 33 -10.06 -4.90 -4.12
C TRP A 33 -10.99 -6.11 -3.97
N VAL A 34 -11.87 -6.39 -4.95
CA VAL A 34 -12.74 -7.57 -4.93
C VAL A 34 -11.92 -8.86 -4.85
N THR A 35 -10.88 -9.00 -5.68
CA THR A 35 -10.00 -10.18 -5.62
C THR A 35 -9.28 -10.29 -4.28
N GLY A 36 -8.89 -9.16 -3.68
CA GLY A 36 -8.33 -9.06 -2.34
C GLY A 36 -9.27 -9.64 -1.29
N VAL A 37 -10.52 -9.18 -1.28
CA VAL A 37 -11.57 -9.67 -0.36
C VAL A 37 -11.81 -11.17 -0.54
N VAL A 38 -11.86 -11.66 -1.79
CA VAL A 38 -11.93 -13.11 -2.07
C VAL A 38 -10.69 -13.83 -1.52
N GLY A 39 -9.50 -13.23 -1.65
CA GLY A 39 -8.25 -13.72 -1.07
C GLY A 39 -8.33 -13.89 0.45
N ILE A 40 -8.93 -12.95 1.17
CA ILE A 40 -9.17 -13.05 2.62
C ILE A 40 -10.00 -14.30 2.93
N VAL A 41 -11.13 -14.47 2.24
CA VAL A 41 -12.07 -15.58 2.48
C VAL A 41 -11.41 -16.92 2.18
N VAL A 42 -10.74 -17.05 1.02
CA VAL A 42 -10.09 -18.28 0.59
C VAL A 42 -8.92 -18.63 1.51
N ALA A 43 -8.00 -17.69 1.76
CA ALA A 43 -6.85 -17.93 2.62
C ALA A 43 -7.30 -18.27 4.05
N GLY A 44 -8.25 -17.53 4.61
CA GLY A 44 -8.82 -17.80 5.93
C GLY A 44 -9.47 -19.19 6.03
N THR A 45 -10.17 -19.62 4.99
CA THR A 45 -10.79 -20.96 4.94
C THR A 45 -9.73 -22.05 4.87
N VAL A 46 -8.73 -21.91 4.01
CA VAL A 46 -7.63 -22.88 3.88
C VAL A 46 -6.86 -23.03 5.20
N LEU A 47 -6.49 -21.91 5.84
CA LEU A 47 -5.76 -21.92 7.12
C LEU A 47 -6.60 -22.54 8.24
N ARG A 48 -7.92 -22.32 8.24
CA ARG A 48 -8.86 -22.95 9.19
C ARG A 48 -8.93 -24.45 9.00
N LEU A 49 -9.11 -24.91 7.77
CA LEU A 49 -9.20 -26.34 7.44
C LEU A 49 -7.88 -27.08 7.72
N ALA A 50 -6.76 -26.40 7.54
CA ALA A 50 -5.43 -26.92 7.90
C ALA A 50 -5.17 -26.93 9.41
N GLY A 51 -6.02 -26.32 10.25
CA GLY A 51 -5.86 -26.30 11.70
C GLY A 51 -4.69 -25.45 12.21
N VAL A 52 -4.22 -24.47 11.42
CA VAL A 52 -2.99 -23.70 11.72
C VAL A 52 -3.24 -22.26 12.16
N LEU A 53 -4.50 -21.85 12.35
CA LEU A 53 -4.84 -20.46 12.73
C LEU A 53 -4.22 -20.02 14.06
N THR A 54 -3.92 -20.95 14.96
CA THR A 54 -3.30 -20.69 16.26
C THR A 54 -1.77 -20.71 16.22
N VAL A 55 -1.17 -21.07 15.07
CA VAL A 55 0.30 -21.01 14.91
C VAL A 55 0.72 -19.54 14.94
N PRO A 56 1.64 -19.11 15.84
CA PRO A 56 1.99 -17.69 16.00
C PRO A 56 2.36 -16.99 14.69
N ALA A 57 3.21 -17.63 13.88
CA ALA A 57 3.62 -17.10 12.57
C ALA A 57 2.45 -16.92 11.59
N VAL A 58 1.45 -17.81 11.61
CA VAL A 58 0.26 -17.71 10.76
C VAL A 58 -0.65 -16.61 11.27
N SER A 59 -0.86 -16.55 12.58
CA SER A 59 -1.69 -15.51 13.22
C SER A 59 -1.13 -14.11 12.92
N ALA A 60 0.19 -13.93 13.01
CA ALA A 60 0.91 -12.69 12.70
C ALA A 60 0.65 -12.17 11.28
N LEU A 61 0.46 -13.08 10.32
CA LEU A 61 0.26 -12.76 8.91
C LEU A 61 -1.22 -12.77 8.49
N ARG A 62 -2.15 -13.13 9.38
CA ARG A 62 -3.58 -13.31 9.03
C ARG A 62 -4.21 -12.08 8.39
N LEU A 63 -3.86 -10.89 8.85
CA LEU A 63 -4.36 -9.63 8.32
C LEU A 63 -3.76 -9.25 6.97
N ARG A 64 -2.76 -10.00 6.50
CA ARG A 64 -2.14 -9.86 5.19
C ARG A 64 -2.69 -10.87 4.17
N SER A 65 -3.84 -11.46 4.47
CA SER A 65 -4.54 -12.39 3.57
C SER A 65 -5.16 -11.70 2.36
N ILE A 66 -5.46 -10.39 2.45
CA ILE A 66 -5.92 -9.60 1.30
C ILE A 66 -4.87 -9.57 0.17
N GLN A 67 -3.58 -9.57 0.52
CA GLN A 67 -2.49 -9.56 -0.45
C GLN A 67 -2.39 -10.88 -1.24
N VAL A 68 -2.99 -11.99 -0.78
CA VAL A 68 -3.15 -13.19 -1.60
C VAL A 68 -3.99 -12.89 -2.83
N GLY A 69 -5.09 -12.17 -2.66
CA GLY A 69 -5.93 -11.74 -3.76
C GLY A 69 -5.23 -10.75 -4.69
N PHE A 70 -4.49 -9.79 -4.13
CA PHE A 70 -3.69 -8.85 -4.93
C PHE A 70 -2.60 -9.56 -5.73
N ALA A 71 -1.91 -10.54 -5.16
CA ALA A 71 -0.90 -11.33 -5.86
C ALA A 71 -1.52 -12.11 -7.03
N VAL A 72 -2.67 -12.75 -6.82
CA VAL A 72 -3.41 -13.46 -7.88
C VAL A 72 -3.86 -12.50 -8.97
N PHE A 73 -4.43 -11.35 -8.60
CA PHE A 73 -4.84 -10.33 -9.55
C PHE A 73 -3.68 -9.80 -10.37
N ALA A 74 -2.58 -9.41 -9.72
CA ALA A 74 -1.41 -8.87 -10.39
C ALA A 74 -0.77 -9.90 -11.33
N ALA A 75 -0.65 -11.16 -10.89
CA ALA A 75 -0.15 -12.25 -11.73
C ALA A 75 -1.04 -12.47 -12.96
N ALA A 76 -2.36 -12.52 -12.79
CA ALA A 76 -3.30 -12.67 -13.89
C ALA A 76 -3.27 -11.48 -14.85
N PHE A 77 -3.18 -10.26 -14.32
CA PHE A 77 -3.06 -9.04 -15.12
C PHE A 77 -1.78 -9.08 -15.97
N LEU A 78 -0.62 -9.37 -15.36
CA LEU A 78 0.66 -9.43 -16.08
C LEU A 78 0.71 -10.58 -17.09
N ALA A 79 0.12 -11.75 -16.79
CA ALA A 79 0.03 -12.86 -17.72
C ALA A 79 -0.78 -12.53 -18.98
N TRP A 80 -1.70 -11.57 -18.90
CA TRP A 80 -2.50 -11.10 -20.03
C TRP A 80 -1.86 -9.93 -20.79
N ARG A 81 -0.75 -9.37 -20.29
CA ARG A 81 -0.06 -8.23 -20.90
C ARG A 81 1.21 -8.68 -21.62
N SER A 82 1.46 -8.08 -22.79
CA SER A 82 2.72 -8.28 -23.53
C SER A 82 3.84 -7.32 -23.10
N ASP A 83 3.52 -6.30 -22.29
CA ASP A 83 4.39 -5.21 -21.88
C ASP A 83 4.62 -5.22 -20.35
N ILE A 84 5.04 -6.37 -19.81
CA ILE A 84 5.22 -6.56 -18.36
C ILE A 84 6.17 -5.50 -17.75
N ASP A 85 7.24 -5.13 -18.45
CA ASP A 85 8.23 -4.14 -18.00
C ASP A 85 7.67 -2.73 -17.82
N HIS A 86 6.51 -2.43 -18.45
CA HIS A 86 5.81 -1.17 -18.23
C HIS A 86 5.19 -1.10 -16.82
N TYR A 87 4.85 -2.25 -16.24
CA TYR A 87 4.11 -2.37 -14.99
C TYR A 87 4.95 -2.91 -13.84
N CYS A 88 5.94 -3.76 -14.12
CA CYS A 88 6.77 -4.39 -13.10
C CYS A 88 8.23 -3.95 -13.26
N LYS A 89 8.62 -2.89 -12.54
CA LYS A 89 9.99 -2.39 -12.51
C LYS A 89 10.65 -2.74 -11.19
N LEU A 90 11.50 -3.76 -11.20
CA LEU A 90 12.25 -4.23 -10.04
C LEU A 90 13.75 -4.10 -10.31
N ARG A 91 14.47 -3.50 -9.36
CA ARG A 91 15.94 -3.52 -9.35
C ARG A 91 16.50 -3.52 -7.93
N LEU A 92 17.79 -3.77 -7.83
CA LEU A 92 18.55 -3.51 -6.60
C LEU A 92 18.61 -1.99 -6.30
N PRO A 93 18.39 -1.58 -5.04
CA PRO A 93 18.42 -0.17 -4.66
C PRO A 93 19.74 0.53 -5.00
N THR A 94 19.62 1.72 -5.58
CA THR A 94 20.72 2.69 -5.73
C THR A 94 20.92 3.54 -4.46
N LEU A 95 21.89 4.45 -4.46
CA LEU A 95 22.06 5.43 -3.35
C LEU A 95 20.85 6.37 -3.22
N GLU A 96 20.24 6.77 -4.34
CA GLU A 96 19.01 7.57 -4.29
C GLU A 96 17.86 6.76 -3.68
N ASP A 97 17.72 5.50 -4.08
CA ASP A 97 16.72 4.58 -3.54
C ASP A 97 16.91 4.40 -2.02
N ALA A 98 18.16 4.31 -1.53
CA ALA A 98 18.46 4.24 -0.10
C ALA A 98 18.02 5.51 0.65
N ALA A 99 18.20 6.70 0.06
CA ALA A 99 17.71 7.94 0.64
C ALA A 99 16.17 7.94 0.78
N TRP A 100 15.45 7.44 -0.23
CA TRP A 100 14.00 7.27 -0.17
C TRP A 100 13.57 6.25 0.90
N ILE A 101 14.30 5.13 1.02
CA ILE A 101 14.03 4.09 2.03
C ILE A 101 14.13 4.67 3.46
N ILE A 102 15.06 5.59 3.70
CA ILE A 102 15.23 6.25 5.00
C ILE A 102 14.21 7.38 5.19
N PHE A 103 13.95 8.17 4.15
CA PHE A 103 13.11 9.36 4.23
C PHE A 103 11.61 9.06 4.41
N ILE A 104 11.08 8.07 3.68
CA ILE A 104 9.65 7.76 3.68
C ILE A 104 9.11 7.41 5.09
N PRO A 105 9.74 6.53 5.88
CA PRO A 105 9.30 6.26 7.25
C PRO A 105 9.27 7.50 8.15
N LEU A 106 10.19 8.46 7.95
CA LEU A 106 10.21 9.71 8.71
C LEU A 106 9.01 10.61 8.35
N VAL A 107 8.66 10.66 7.06
CA VAL A 107 7.46 11.38 6.59
C VAL A 107 6.19 10.79 7.20
N PHE A 108 6.07 9.47 7.27
CA PHE A 108 4.90 8.82 7.85
C PHE A 108 4.84 8.96 9.38
N ALA A 109 5.99 8.94 10.05
CA ALA A 109 6.07 9.26 11.47
C ALA A 109 5.58 10.69 11.74
N ALA A 110 6.05 11.67 10.96
CA ALA A 110 5.60 13.07 11.05
C ALA A 110 4.12 13.23 10.74
N GLN A 111 3.60 12.54 9.72
CA GLN A 111 2.16 12.46 9.44
C GLN A 111 1.39 11.96 10.66
N GLY A 112 1.86 10.90 11.32
CA GLY A 112 1.23 10.36 12.53
C GLY A 112 1.12 11.40 13.64
N VAL A 113 2.18 12.19 13.86
CA VAL A 113 2.20 13.25 14.88
C VAL A 113 1.22 14.38 14.54
N VAL A 114 1.12 14.79 13.28
CA VAL A 114 0.31 15.96 12.88
C VAL A 114 -1.14 15.59 12.57
N LEU A 115 -1.37 14.59 11.72
CA LEU A 115 -2.68 14.26 11.20
C LEU A 115 -3.53 13.49 12.22
N SER A 116 -2.92 12.61 13.02
CA SER A 116 -3.67 11.76 13.96
C SER A 116 -4.46 12.57 15.01
N PRO A 117 -3.89 13.60 15.67
CA PRO A 117 -4.63 14.44 16.61
C PRO A 117 -5.71 15.28 15.93
N VAL A 118 -5.46 15.80 14.72
CA VAL A 118 -6.44 16.58 13.95
C VAL A 118 -7.67 15.74 13.64
N LEU A 119 -7.49 14.51 13.12
CA LEU A 119 -8.61 13.63 12.82
C LEU A 119 -9.35 13.18 14.08
N ALA A 120 -8.64 12.98 15.20
CA ALA A 120 -9.27 12.71 16.49
C ALA A 120 -10.12 13.88 16.98
N ALA A 121 -9.64 15.12 16.85
CA ALA A 121 -10.38 16.34 17.20
C ALA A 121 -11.63 16.54 16.33
N LEU A 122 -11.62 16.03 15.09
CA LEU A 122 -12.78 15.98 14.20
C LEU A 122 -13.77 14.85 14.55
N GLY A 123 -13.52 14.09 15.62
CA GLY A 123 -14.38 12.98 16.05
C GLY A 123 -14.22 11.70 15.24
N LEU A 124 -13.13 11.56 14.47
CA LEU A 124 -12.86 10.34 13.69
C LEU A 124 -12.08 9.33 14.53
N PRO A 125 -12.68 8.18 14.91
CA PRO A 125 -12.03 7.18 15.76
C PRO A 125 -10.88 6.51 15.00
N HIS A 126 -9.83 6.12 15.74
CA HIS A 126 -8.69 5.40 15.13
C HIS A 126 -9.17 4.04 14.61
N PRO A 127 -8.89 3.68 13.34
CA PRO A 127 -9.22 2.35 12.85
C PRO A 127 -8.35 1.31 13.55
N ASP A 128 -8.97 0.31 14.17
CA ASP A 128 -8.26 -0.80 14.81
C ASP A 128 -8.66 -2.14 14.18
N PRO A 129 -8.13 -2.47 12.98
CA PRO A 129 -8.46 -3.71 12.28
C PRO A 129 -7.86 -4.96 12.96
N VAL A 130 -7.04 -4.77 13.99
CA VAL A 130 -6.27 -5.81 14.69
C VAL A 130 -6.84 -6.09 16.09
N ALA A 131 -7.86 -5.35 16.55
CA ALA A 131 -8.43 -5.42 17.91
C ALA A 131 -8.79 -6.85 18.35
N GLU A 132 -9.37 -7.66 17.46
CA GLU A 132 -9.76 -9.04 17.77
C GLU A 132 -8.63 -10.06 17.56
N THR A 133 -7.58 -9.67 16.83
CA THR A 133 -6.54 -10.59 16.36
C THR A 133 -5.23 -10.45 17.13
N GLY A 134 -5.08 -9.38 17.90
CA GLY A 134 -3.84 -8.99 18.55
C GLY A 134 -2.93 -8.20 17.60
N HIS A 135 -2.08 -7.36 18.19
CA HIS A 135 -1.03 -6.64 17.49
C HIS A 135 0.20 -7.54 17.42
N LEU A 136 0.90 -7.54 16.27
CA LEU A 136 2.17 -8.23 16.15
C LEU A 136 3.26 -7.38 16.82
N ASP A 137 3.83 -7.89 17.92
CA ASP A 137 4.96 -7.27 18.60
C ASP A 137 6.25 -8.06 18.32
N LEU A 138 7.00 -7.64 17.31
CA LEU A 138 8.26 -8.28 16.93
C LEU A 138 9.41 -7.99 17.90
N ALA A 139 9.26 -7.01 18.80
CA ALA A 139 10.23 -6.77 19.86
C ALA A 139 10.05 -7.77 21.00
N ALA A 140 8.80 -8.07 21.37
CA ALA A 140 8.47 -9.11 22.33
C ALA A 140 8.67 -10.54 21.77
N GLU A 141 8.42 -10.74 20.47
CA GLU A 141 8.49 -12.05 19.82
C GLU A 141 9.50 -12.10 18.64
N PRO A 142 10.82 -11.97 18.90
CA PRO A 142 11.83 -11.87 17.85
C PRO A 142 11.94 -13.12 16.98
N LEU A 143 11.49 -14.28 17.45
CA LEU A 143 11.45 -15.51 16.66
C LEU A 143 10.46 -15.45 15.49
N LEU A 144 9.55 -14.48 15.47
CA LEU A 144 8.62 -14.26 14.35
C LEU A 144 9.23 -13.47 13.19
N TRP A 145 10.43 -12.88 13.35
CA TRP A 145 11.09 -12.09 12.31
C TRP A 145 11.24 -12.82 10.97
N PRO A 146 11.64 -14.10 10.89
CA PRO A 146 11.74 -14.80 9.60
C PRO A 146 10.38 -14.88 8.88
N ALA A 147 9.30 -15.18 9.61
CA ALA A 147 7.95 -15.24 9.05
C ALA A 147 7.43 -13.86 8.65
N ALA A 148 7.66 -12.84 9.49
CA ALA A 148 7.31 -11.45 9.18
C ALA A 148 8.07 -10.94 7.96
N PHE A 149 9.38 -11.21 7.86
CA PHE A 149 10.19 -10.82 6.71
C PHE A 149 9.65 -11.43 5.41
N VAL A 150 9.47 -12.75 5.36
CA VAL A 150 8.94 -13.41 4.17
C VAL A 150 7.51 -12.97 3.86
N GLY A 151 6.63 -12.96 4.86
CA GLY A 151 5.22 -12.61 4.67
C GLY A 151 5.00 -11.15 4.29
N MET A 152 5.79 -10.23 4.83
CA MET A 152 5.58 -8.79 4.66
C MET A 152 6.48 -8.17 3.59
N PHE A 153 7.79 -8.39 3.65
CA PHE A 153 8.75 -7.76 2.72
C PHE A 153 8.83 -8.49 1.38
N VAL A 154 8.70 -9.81 1.37
CA VAL A 154 8.83 -10.62 0.14
C VAL A 154 7.49 -10.85 -0.55
N PHE A 155 6.40 -10.91 0.22
CA PHE A 155 5.07 -11.23 -0.31
C PHE A 155 4.08 -10.07 -0.27
N ALA A 156 3.62 -9.68 0.92
CA ALA A 156 2.47 -8.79 1.05
C ALA A 156 2.72 -7.40 0.45
N ALA A 157 3.80 -6.73 0.86
CA ALA A 157 4.11 -5.40 0.34
C ALA A 157 4.39 -5.42 -1.17
N PRO A 158 5.23 -6.32 -1.72
CA PRO A 158 5.41 -6.41 -3.17
C PRO A 158 4.12 -6.64 -3.95
N ALA A 159 3.23 -7.53 -3.47
CA ALA A 159 1.96 -7.81 -4.14
C ALA A 159 1.07 -6.57 -4.22
N GLU A 160 0.95 -5.82 -3.12
CA GLU A 160 0.15 -4.60 -3.07
C GLU A 160 0.79 -3.47 -3.88
N GLU A 161 2.09 -3.27 -3.76
CA GLU A 161 2.82 -2.25 -4.52
C GLU A 161 2.78 -2.51 -6.02
N LEU A 162 2.84 -3.77 -6.46
CA LEU A 162 2.68 -4.12 -7.86
C LEU A 162 1.29 -3.73 -8.40
N VAL A 163 0.23 -3.88 -7.61
CA VAL A 163 -1.12 -3.45 -7.99
C VAL A 163 -1.19 -1.92 -8.11
N TYR A 164 -0.76 -1.19 -7.08
CA TYR A 164 -1.00 0.26 -7.03
C TYR A 164 0.05 1.07 -7.81
N ARG A 165 1.33 0.78 -7.64
CA ARG A 165 2.45 1.55 -8.24
C ARG A 165 2.81 0.98 -9.60
N GLY A 166 2.73 -0.33 -9.74
CA GLY A 166 2.90 -0.98 -11.03
C GLY A 166 1.70 -0.76 -11.95
N ILE A 167 0.59 -1.44 -11.66
CA ILE A 167 -0.55 -1.61 -12.57
C ILE A 167 -1.43 -0.36 -12.66
N ILE A 168 -1.88 0.19 -11.53
CA ILE A 168 -2.79 1.34 -11.51
C ILE A 168 -2.07 2.60 -12.00
N GLN A 169 -0.91 2.97 -11.41
CA GLN A 169 -0.13 4.10 -11.89
C GLN A 169 0.36 3.91 -13.32
N GLY A 170 0.78 2.71 -13.73
CA GLY A 170 1.11 2.42 -15.13
C GLY A 170 -0.05 2.58 -16.09
N THR A 171 -1.29 2.42 -15.63
CA THR A 171 -2.49 2.72 -16.41
C THR A 171 -2.77 4.22 -16.46
N LEU A 172 -2.61 4.93 -15.34
CA LEU A 172 -2.78 6.38 -15.25
C LEU A 172 -1.78 7.14 -16.13
N ARG A 173 -0.53 6.69 -16.23
CA ARG A 173 0.52 7.27 -17.09
C ARG A 173 0.12 7.40 -18.57
N LYS A 174 -0.88 6.63 -19.03
CA LYS A 174 -1.40 6.73 -20.41
C LYS A 174 -2.20 8.02 -20.66
N GLY A 175 -2.66 8.70 -19.62
CA GLY A 175 -3.52 9.88 -19.73
C GLY A 175 -3.26 10.99 -18.73
N PHE A 176 -2.49 10.76 -17.66
CA PHE A 176 -2.18 11.75 -16.64
C PHE A 176 -0.69 12.01 -16.49
N ASP A 177 -0.37 13.24 -16.07
CA ASP A 177 0.99 13.66 -15.86
C ASP A 177 1.53 13.08 -14.54
N LEU A 178 2.75 13.43 -14.15
CA LEU A 178 3.27 13.02 -12.84
C LEU A 178 2.29 13.37 -11.71
N ALA A 179 1.83 14.62 -11.68
CA ALA A 179 0.95 15.12 -10.63
C ALA A 179 -0.38 14.37 -10.62
N GLY A 180 -1.04 14.23 -11.78
CA GLY A 180 -2.28 13.49 -11.91
C GLY A 180 -2.14 12.00 -11.57
N THR A 181 -1.05 11.36 -12.01
CA THR A 181 -0.76 9.95 -11.72
C THR A 181 -0.59 9.71 -10.22
N VAL A 182 0.18 10.57 -9.53
CA VAL A 182 0.42 10.47 -8.09
C VAL A 182 -0.83 10.77 -7.28
N VAL A 183 -1.54 11.86 -7.59
CA VAL A 183 -2.73 12.29 -6.83
C VAL A 183 -3.85 11.27 -7.01
N ILE A 184 -4.18 10.89 -8.24
CA ILE A 184 -5.26 9.92 -8.49
C ILE A 184 -4.88 8.54 -7.94
N GLY A 185 -3.63 8.10 -8.12
CA GLY A 185 -3.15 6.83 -7.57
C GLY A 185 -3.26 6.79 -6.04
N GLY A 186 -2.84 7.85 -5.35
CA GLY A 186 -2.96 7.96 -3.90
C GLY A 186 -4.41 8.03 -3.40
N LEU A 187 -5.28 8.76 -4.11
CA LEU A 187 -6.72 8.80 -3.79
C LEU A 187 -7.38 7.44 -3.98
N LEU A 188 -7.05 6.70 -5.04
CA LEU A 188 -7.53 5.33 -5.24
C LEU A 188 -7.05 4.40 -4.12
N PHE A 189 -5.79 4.51 -3.72
CA PHE A 189 -5.26 3.74 -2.59
C PHE A 189 -6.02 4.03 -1.29
N GLY A 190 -6.26 5.30 -0.97
CA GLY A 190 -7.08 5.69 0.19
C GLY A 190 -8.54 5.24 0.09
N LEU A 191 -9.16 5.36 -1.09
CA LEU A 191 -10.53 4.89 -1.33
C LEU A 191 -10.66 3.38 -1.05
N MET A 192 -9.73 2.57 -1.53
CA MET A 192 -9.77 1.12 -1.29
C MET A 192 -9.63 0.79 0.20
N HIS A 193 -8.88 1.58 0.97
CA HIS A 193 -8.83 1.44 2.43
C HIS A 193 -10.14 1.82 3.13
N VAL A 194 -10.87 2.83 2.63
CA VAL A 194 -12.25 3.08 3.10
C VAL A 194 -13.10 1.84 2.86
N LEU A 195 -13.07 1.27 1.65
CA LEU A 195 -13.89 0.10 1.32
C LEU A 195 -13.53 -1.13 2.16
N VAL A 196 -12.23 -1.38 2.40
CA VAL A 196 -11.77 -2.42 3.34
C VAL A 196 -12.26 -2.13 4.76
N GLY A 197 -12.13 -0.90 5.25
CA GLY A 197 -12.59 -0.52 6.58
C GLY A 197 -14.10 -0.72 6.77
N LEU A 198 -14.91 -0.47 5.74
CA LEU A 198 -16.37 -0.68 5.78
C LEU A 198 -16.76 -2.15 5.94
N VAL A 199 -15.93 -3.09 5.49
CA VAL A 199 -16.17 -4.53 5.62
C VAL A 199 -15.37 -5.17 6.75
N THR A 200 -14.56 -4.40 7.47
CA THR A 200 -13.75 -4.87 8.59
C THR A 200 -14.54 -4.71 9.89
N PRO A 201 -14.73 -5.78 10.69
CA PRO A 201 -15.38 -5.69 11.99
C PRO A 201 -14.73 -4.63 12.89
N ASN A 202 -15.54 -3.95 13.71
CA ASN A 202 -15.13 -2.95 14.72
C ASN A 202 -14.48 -1.65 14.21
N VAL A 203 -14.28 -1.48 12.90
CA VAL A 203 -13.77 -0.21 12.33
C VAL A 203 -14.87 0.83 12.17
N GLY A 204 -16.05 0.41 11.68
CA GLY A 204 -17.20 1.29 11.42
C GLY A 204 -16.94 2.36 10.35
N THR A 205 -17.99 3.12 10.00
CA THR A 205 -17.91 4.10 8.89
C THR A 205 -16.88 5.22 9.15
N LEU A 206 -16.89 5.82 10.33
CA LEU A 206 -15.97 6.93 10.64
C LEU A 206 -14.51 6.46 10.75
N GLY A 207 -14.28 5.26 11.29
CA GLY A 207 -12.95 4.65 11.32
C GLY A 207 -12.45 4.34 9.90
N ALA A 208 -13.34 3.84 9.03
CA ALA A 208 -13.00 3.58 7.62
C ALA A 208 -12.63 4.88 6.87
N LEU A 209 -13.36 5.98 7.11
CA LEU A 209 -13.02 7.29 6.56
C LEU A 209 -11.65 7.77 7.04
N ARG A 210 -11.36 7.66 8.35
CA ARG A 210 -10.03 7.98 8.89
C ARG A 210 -8.96 7.13 8.22
N TRP A 211 -9.20 5.82 8.06
CA TRP A 211 -8.26 4.91 7.43
C TRP A 211 -7.95 5.32 5.99
N GLY A 212 -8.96 5.68 5.20
CA GLY A 212 -8.75 6.19 3.85
C GLY A 212 -7.96 7.49 3.81
N MET A 213 -8.24 8.43 4.71
CA MET A 213 -7.52 9.71 4.79
C MET A 213 -6.05 9.51 5.19
N THR A 214 -5.77 8.66 6.18
CA THR A 214 -4.41 8.40 6.65
C THR A 214 -3.60 7.53 5.69
N THR A 215 -4.24 6.82 4.75
CA THR A 215 -3.56 6.01 3.73
C THR A 215 -3.44 6.70 2.39
N ALA A 216 -4.31 7.67 2.05
CA ALA A 216 -4.20 8.44 0.81
C ALA A 216 -2.84 9.17 0.69
N LEU A 217 -2.36 9.78 1.78
CA LEU A 217 -1.07 10.48 1.79
C LEU A 217 0.12 9.51 1.60
N PRO A 218 0.25 8.38 2.32
CA PRO A 218 1.20 7.32 1.98
C PRO A 218 1.07 6.83 0.54
N GLY A 219 -0.18 6.70 0.08
CA GLY A 219 -0.59 6.54 -1.31
C GLY A 219 0.26 7.38 -2.27
N MET A 220 0.18 8.69 -2.09
CA MET A 220 0.86 9.70 -2.89
C MET A 220 2.38 9.70 -2.68
N VAL A 221 2.87 9.55 -1.45
CA VAL A 221 4.32 9.55 -1.15
C VAL A 221 5.02 8.37 -1.83
N TRP A 222 4.48 7.16 -1.69
CA TRP A 222 5.00 6.00 -2.41
C TRP A 222 4.82 6.12 -3.91
N GLY A 223 3.71 6.68 -4.36
CA GLY A 223 3.48 6.90 -5.79
C GLY A 223 4.53 7.83 -6.41
N TYR A 224 4.83 8.95 -5.75
CA TYR A 224 5.88 9.86 -6.16
C TYR A 224 7.27 9.23 -6.08
N ALA A 225 7.57 8.52 -4.99
CA ALA A 225 8.83 7.81 -4.84
C ALA A 225 9.02 6.76 -5.96
N TYR A 226 7.95 6.05 -6.35
CA TYR A 226 7.99 5.13 -7.47
C TYR A 226 8.20 5.84 -8.81
N GLU A 227 7.53 6.95 -9.10
CA GLU A 227 7.76 7.68 -10.36
C GLU A 227 9.16 8.30 -10.43
N ARG A 228 9.74 8.66 -9.28
CA ARG A 228 11.10 9.20 -9.19
C ARG A 228 12.16 8.12 -9.34
N THR A 229 11.96 7.01 -8.63
CA THR A 229 12.94 5.94 -8.55
C THR A 229 12.78 4.94 -9.67
N GLU A 230 11.56 4.65 -10.13
CA GLU A 230 11.16 3.53 -11.00
C GLU A 230 11.53 2.14 -10.44
N ASN A 231 11.37 1.97 -9.13
CA ASN A 231 11.75 0.74 -8.44
C ASN A 231 10.72 0.31 -7.40
N LEU A 232 9.95 -0.74 -7.70
CA LEU A 232 9.00 -1.33 -6.75
C LEU A 232 9.69 -1.88 -5.50
N THR A 233 10.98 -2.21 -5.55
CA THR A 233 11.74 -2.63 -4.36
C THR A 233 11.74 -1.54 -3.28
N VAL A 234 11.82 -0.26 -3.66
CA VAL A 234 11.83 0.88 -2.72
C VAL A 234 10.50 1.00 -2.00
N THR A 235 9.41 0.97 -2.75
CA THR A 235 8.08 1.10 -2.15
C THR A 235 7.70 -0.15 -1.38
N ALA A 236 8.06 -1.35 -1.85
CA ALA A 236 7.80 -2.59 -1.11
C ALA A 236 8.53 -2.65 0.23
N ILE A 237 9.82 -2.28 0.28
CA ILE A 237 10.58 -2.23 1.53
C ILE A 237 9.94 -1.23 2.50
N THR A 238 9.69 0.00 2.04
CA THR A 238 9.14 1.05 2.91
C THR A 238 7.70 0.78 3.33
N HIS A 239 6.90 0.12 2.50
CA HIS A 239 5.57 -0.37 2.86
C HIS A 239 5.66 -1.44 3.94
N ALA A 240 6.49 -2.47 3.77
CA ALA A 240 6.67 -3.48 4.81
C ALA A 240 7.20 -2.88 6.13
N MET A 241 8.06 -1.85 6.07
CA MET A 241 8.52 -1.12 7.26
C MET A 241 7.39 -0.47 8.05
N THR A 242 6.28 -0.05 7.41
CA THR A 242 5.12 0.49 8.14
C THR A 242 4.44 -0.51 9.06
N TRP A 243 4.66 -1.81 8.84
CA TRP A 243 4.13 -2.88 9.69
C TRP A 243 5.14 -3.40 10.71
N THR A 244 6.44 -3.13 10.52
CA THR A 244 7.50 -3.77 11.30
C THR A 244 8.40 -2.79 12.06
N VAL A 245 8.41 -1.51 11.69
CA VAL A 245 9.28 -0.50 12.29
C VAL A 245 8.45 0.60 12.92
N THR A 246 8.63 0.81 14.22
CA THR A 246 7.98 1.86 14.99
C THR A 246 8.73 3.19 14.91
N VAL A 247 9.01 3.70 13.70
CA VAL A 247 9.71 4.98 13.51
C VAL A 247 8.99 6.14 14.20
N HIS A 248 7.66 6.05 14.33
CA HIS A 248 6.86 7.00 15.09
C HIS A 248 7.29 7.09 16.57
N GLU A 249 7.60 5.97 17.23
CA GLU A 249 8.07 5.96 18.62
C GLU A 249 9.45 6.61 18.73
N LEU A 250 10.33 6.42 17.74
CA LEU A 250 11.61 7.11 17.68
C LEU A 250 11.43 8.62 17.55
N VAL A 251 10.51 9.08 16.70
CA VAL A 251 10.24 10.52 16.53
C VAL A 251 9.61 11.14 17.77
N LEU A 252 8.64 10.48 18.41
CA LEU A 252 8.02 10.95 19.65
C LEU A 252 9.02 11.06 20.81
N ASN A 253 10.02 10.17 20.87
CA ASN A 253 11.09 10.25 21.88
C ASN A 253 12.09 11.39 21.61
N LEU A 254 12.16 11.91 20.37
CA LEU A 254 13.07 12.98 19.97
C LEU A 254 12.41 14.37 19.95
N VAL A 255 11.08 14.42 19.87
CA VAL A 255 10.29 15.67 19.88
C VAL A 255 9.53 15.74 21.20
N PRO A 256 10.04 16.49 22.22
CA PRO A 256 9.25 16.75 23.42
C PRO A 256 8.03 17.59 23.04
N LEU A 257 6.85 16.97 23.09
CA LEU A 257 5.55 17.65 23.01
C LEU A 257 5.19 18.23 24.37
#